data_AF-A0A8B6G3U1-F1
#
_entry.id   AF-A0A8B6G3U1-F1
#
_cell.length_a   1.000
_cell.length_b   1.000
_cell.length_c   1.000
_cell.angle_alpha   90.00
_cell.angle_beta   90.00
_cell.angle_gamma   90.00
#
_symmetry.space_group_name_H-M   'P 1'
#
loop_
_entity.id
_entity.type
_entity.pdbx_description
1 polymer ?
#
loop_
_entity_poly.entity_id
_entity_poly.type
_entity_poly.pdbx_seq_one_letter_code
_entity_poly.pdbx_strand_id
1 'polypeptide(L)'
;MSARKMTTNSITTKVKTIRGGRIRDIENCLIEHISDGKLDCVDVIAVHVGTNNVSDRDTVRTIINDYKNLIHTVKQSLPETQIIISSILPRPSDYKSNHIISEVNQQLLTVEDNQVKILDNTLDFLYGNRPNQLLFQDHVHTNVDGAKVLSHNIISCVNTMLRLYDSKFTI
;
A
#
# COMPACT_ATOMS: atom_id res chain seq x y z
N MET A 1 21.04 3.76 2.79
CA MET A 1 20.01 3.85 1.73
C MET A 1 20.03 2.52 0.98
N SER A 2 18.89 1.85 0.75
CA SER A 2 18.87 0.54 0.05
C SER A 2 17.76 0.54 -0.98
N ALA A 3 18.12 0.58 -2.26
CA ALA A 3 17.20 0.33 -3.37
C ALA A 3 17.50 -1.07 -3.91
N ARG A 4 16.49 -1.94 -4.01
CA ARG A 4 16.60 -3.23 -4.69
C ARG A 4 15.79 -3.17 -5.98
N LYS A 5 16.43 -3.48 -7.10
CA LYS A 5 15.79 -3.66 -8.41
C LYS A 5 15.54 -5.16 -8.59
N MET A 6 14.30 -5.57 -8.72
CA MET A 6 13.91 -6.91 -9.15
C MET A 6 13.24 -6.79 -10.52
N THR A 7 13.53 -7.73 -11.41
CA THR A 7 12.95 -7.79 -12.74
C THR A 7 12.44 -9.21 -12.94
N THR A 8 11.13 -9.37 -13.07
CA THR A 8 10.48 -10.61 -13.45
C THR A 8 9.55 -10.31 -14.62
N ASN A 9 9.75 -11.00 -15.74
CA ASN A 9 8.94 -11.05 -16.97
C ASN A 9 8.07 -9.82 -17.30
N SER A 10 8.71 -8.64 -17.47
CA SER A 10 8.18 -7.38 -18.04
C SER A 10 7.93 -6.20 -17.07
N ILE A 11 8.16 -6.35 -15.75
CA ILE A 11 8.01 -5.24 -14.79
C ILE A 11 9.36 -4.82 -14.21
N THR A 12 9.64 -3.51 -14.24
CA THR A 12 10.76 -2.92 -13.51
C THR A 12 10.26 -2.29 -12.21
N THR A 13 10.67 -2.86 -11.07
CA THR A 13 10.26 -2.33 -9.76
C THR A 13 11.36 -1.51 -9.11
N LYS A 14 10.99 -0.37 -8.53
CA LYS A 14 11.81 0.40 -7.59
C LYS A 14 11.08 0.43 -6.24
N VAL A 15 11.75 -0.01 -5.17
CA VAL A 15 11.20 0.02 -3.82
C VAL A 15 11.86 1.14 -3.02
N LYS A 16 11.05 2.02 -2.42
CA LYS A 16 11.47 3.05 -1.48
C LYS A 16 10.75 2.83 -0.16
N THR A 17 11.47 2.92 0.94
CA THR A 17 10.93 2.74 2.29
C THR A 17 11.41 3.85 3.20
N ILE A 18 10.52 4.38 4.04
CA ILE A 18 10.82 5.37 5.08
C ILE A 18 10.53 4.70 6.42
N ARG A 19 11.57 4.44 7.22
CA ARG A 19 11.40 3.88 8.57
C ARG A 19 10.62 4.86 9.42
N GLY A 20 9.54 4.38 10.06
CA GLY A 20 8.66 5.25 10.82
C GLY A 20 7.86 6.23 9.95
N GLY A 21 7.82 6.09 8.62
CA GLY A 21 7.09 7.01 7.75
C GLY A 21 5.59 7.01 8.04
N ARG A 22 5.00 8.21 8.04
CA ARG A 22 3.56 8.47 8.03
C ARG A 22 3.11 8.74 6.61
N ILE A 23 1.80 8.79 6.39
CA ILE A 23 1.22 9.08 5.07
C ILE A 23 1.80 10.38 4.47
N ARG A 24 1.90 11.46 5.26
CA ARG A 24 2.45 12.74 4.81
C ARG A 24 3.94 12.69 4.45
N ASP A 25 4.71 11.82 5.11
CA ASP A 25 6.13 11.62 4.75
C ASP A 25 6.24 10.96 3.37
N ILE A 26 5.33 10.03 3.05
CA ILE A 26 5.25 9.41 1.72
C ILE A 26 4.82 10.42 0.68
N GLU A 27 3.81 11.25 0.97
CA GLU A 27 3.37 12.33 0.09
C GLU A 27 4.52 13.30 -0.23
N ASN A 28 5.22 13.82 0.78
CA ASN A 28 6.37 14.70 0.58
C ASN A 28 7.47 14.04 -0.26
N CYS A 29 7.76 12.76 0.01
CA CYS A 29 8.74 12.01 -0.76
C CYS A 29 8.31 11.83 -2.22
N LEU A 30 7.02 11.64 -2.50
CA LEU A 30 6.50 11.58 -3.86
C LEU A 30 6.64 12.93 -4.56
N ILE A 31 6.28 14.04 -3.90
CA ILE A 31 6.43 15.40 -4.43
C ILE A 31 7.88 15.68 -4.84
N GLU A 32 8.85 15.31 -4.01
CA GLU A 32 10.28 15.44 -4.34
C GLU A 32 10.65 14.63 -5.59
N HIS A 33 10.24 13.36 -5.67
CA HIS A 33 10.58 12.51 -6.82
C HIS A 33 9.88 12.95 -8.11
N ILE A 34 8.68 13.50 -8.02
CA ILE A 34 7.96 14.10 -9.15
C ILE A 34 8.73 15.33 -9.65
N SER A 35 9.13 16.22 -8.73
CA SER A 35 9.84 17.45 -9.07
C SER A 35 11.20 17.17 -9.71
N ASP A 36 11.85 16.07 -9.31
CA ASP A 36 13.11 15.60 -9.89
C ASP A 36 12.95 14.80 -11.21
N GLY A 37 11.73 14.65 -11.74
CA GLY A 37 11.45 13.86 -12.95
C GLY A 37 11.67 12.35 -12.79
N LYS A 38 11.79 11.85 -11.55
CA LYS A 38 12.14 10.45 -11.28
C LYS A 38 10.96 9.49 -11.49
N LEU A 39 9.74 10.02 -11.60
CA LEU A 39 8.50 9.25 -11.77
C LEU A 39 7.86 9.41 -13.16
N ASP A 40 8.48 10.15 -14.10
CA ASP A 40 7.90 10.49 -15.42
C ASP A 40 7.48 9.28 -16.28
N CYS A 41 8.02 8.09 -16.00
CA CYS A 41 7.70 6.85 -16.71
C CYS A 41 7.25 5.73 -15.76
N VAL A 42 6.58 6.09 -14.66
CA VAL A 42 6.05 5.11 -13.70
C VAL A 42 4.59 4.85 -14.01
N ASP A 43 4.28 3.62 -14.42
CA ASP A 43 2.90 3.23 -14.74
C ASP A 43 2.05 3.05 -13.48
N VAL A 44 2.64 2.52 -12.40
CA VAL A 44 1.95 2.21 -11.14
C VAL A 44 2.78 2.60 -9.93
N ILE A 45 2.15 3.30 -8.98
CA ILE A 45 2.69 3.57 -7.64
C ILE A 45 1.88 2.76 -6.63
N ALA A 46 2.55 1.85 -5.91
CA ALA A 46 1.94 1.13 -4.80
C ALA A 46 2.39 1.73 -3.45
N VAL A 47 1.42 2.09 -2.62
CA VAL A 47 1.63 2.73 -1.31
C VAL A 47 1.12 1.80 -0.21
N HIS A 48 2.02 1.44 0.71
CA HIS A 48 1.71 0.70 1.93
C HIS A 48 2.21 1.50 3.14
N VAL A 49 1.30 2.20 3.82
CA VAL A 49 1.62 3.12 4.93
C VAL A 49 0.43 3.18 5.91
N GLY A 50 0.51 3.99 6.95
CA GLY A 50 -0.58 4.26 7.89
C GLY A 50 -0.41 3.59 9.25
N THR A 51 0.45 2.56 9.36
CA THR A 51 0.74 1.93 10.65
C THR A 51 1.25 2.96 11.69
N ASN A 52 2.17 3.85 11.32
CA ASN A 52 2.69 4.84 12.27
C ASN A 52 1.66 5.90 12.66
N ASN A 53 0.77 6.31 11.74
CA ASN A 53 -0.35 7.20 12.06
C ASN A 53 -1.27 6.58 13.14
N VAL A 54 -1.56 5.29 13.03
CA VAL A 54 -2.32 4.57 14.07
C VAL A 54 -1.56 4.53 15.39
N SER A 55 -0.24 4.29 15.37
CA SER A 55 0.60 4.31 16.58
C SER A 55 0.67 5.69 17.25
N ASP A 56 0.64 6.75 16.45
CA ASP A 56 0.60 8.15 16.91
C ASP A 56 -0.79 8.56 17.43
N ARG A 57 -1.77 7.65 17.35
CA ARG A 57 -3.17 7.85 17.76
C ARG A 57 -3.89 8.93 16.96
N ASP A 58 -3.53 9.07 15.69
CA ASP A 58 -4.30 9.88 14.76
C ASP A 58 -5.75 9.36 14.69
N THR A 59 -6.69 10.30 14.56
CA THR A 59 -8.09 9.94 14.38
C THR A 59 -8.31 9.35 12.98
N VAL A 60 -9.34 8.50 12.82
CA VAL A 60 -9.75 7.99 11.50
C VAL A 60 -9.91 9.12 10.48
N ARG A 61 -10.52 10.25 10.89
CA ARG A 61 -10.69 11.42 10.02
C ARG A 61 -9.35 11.99 9.55
N THR A 62 -8.37 12.11 10.45
CA THR A 62 -7.03 12.59 10.12
C THR A 62 -6.36 11.67 9.10
N ILE A 63 -6.36 10.36 9.38
CA ILE A 63 -5.73 9.35 8.52
C ILE A 63 -6.37 9.34 7.12
N ILE A 64 -7.69 9.39 7.04
CA ILE A 64 -8.41 9.42 5.75
C ILE A 64 -8.14 10.72 4.99
N ASN A 65 -8.06 11.85 5.67
CA ASN A 65 -7.72 13.12 5.02
C ASN A 65 -6.29 13.09 4.47
N ASP A 66 -5.33 12.51 5.19
CA ASP A 66 -3.96 12.38 4.71
C ASP A 66 -3.88 11.46 3.48
N TYR A 67 -4.64 10.35 3.45
CA TYR A 67 -4.74 9.52 2.24
C TYR A 67 -5.35 10.27 1.06
N LYS A 68 -6.42 11.05 1.30
CA LYS A 68 -7.05 11.86 0.24
C LYS A 68 -6.08 12.90 -0.33
N ASN A 69 -5.29 13.54 0.51
CA ASN A 69 -4.26 14.50 0.08
C ASN A 69 -3.20 13.80 -0.76
N LEU A 70 -2.64 12.67 -0.28
CA LEU A 70 -1.67 11.89 -1.03
C LEU A 70 -2.21 11.47 -2.41
N ILE A 71 -3.42 10.91 -2.47
CA ILE A 71 -4.07 10.52 -3.71
C ILE A 71 -4.23 11.73 -4.63
N HIS A 72 -4.74 12.84 -4.11
CA HIS A 72 -4.93 14.06 -4.90
C HIS A 72 -3.62 14.57 -5.48
N THR A 73 -2.56 14.64 -4.67
CA THR A 73 -1.23 15.06 -5.08
C THR A 73 -0.71 14.22 -6.24
N VAL A 74 -0.74 12.89 -6.12
CA VAL A 74 -0.25 12.01 -7.19
C VAL A 74 -1.08 12.16 -8.46
N LYS A 75 -2.42 12.19 -8.36
CA LYS A 75 -3.30 12.31 -9.52
C LYS A 75 -3.13 13.62 -10.29
N GLN A 76 -2.90 14.73 -9.58
CA GLN A 76 -2.69 16.03 -10.20
C GLN A 76 -1.34 16.10 -10.92
N SER A 77 -0.30 15.50 -10.34
CA SER A 77 1.05 15.57 -10.87
C SER A 77 1.37 14.49 -11.92
N LEU A 78 0.73 13.33 -11.83
CA LEU A 78 0.98 12.15 -12.65
C LEU A 78 -0.35 11.56 -13.16
N PRO A 79 -1.04 12.24 -14.10
CA PRO A 79 -2.41 11.88 -14.50
C PRO A 79 -2.55 10.52 -15.19
N GLU A 80 -1.46 10.00 -15.76
CA GLU A 80 -1.41 8.69 -16.43
C GLU A 80 -0.97 7.55 -15.49
N THR A 81 -0.47 7.87 -14.30
CA THR A 81 0.02 6.88 -13.33
C THR A 81 -1.13 6.35 -12.49
N GLN A 82 -1.24 5.03 -12.39
CA GLN A 82 -2.20 4.40 -11.50
C GLN A 82 -1.64 4.27 -10.08
N ILE A 83 -2.53 4.28 -9.08
CA ILE A 83 -2.18 4.24 -7.67
C ILE A 83 -2.81 3.02 -7.02
N ILE A 84 -2.02 2.24 -6.28
CA ILE A 84 -2.52 1.20 -5.38
C ILE A 84 -2.34 1.70 -3.95
N ILE A 85 -3.44 1.80 -3.20
CA ILE A 85 -3.39 2.01 -1.75
C ILE A 85 -3.61 0.66 -1.07
N SER A 86 -2.55 0.10 -0.52
CA SER A 86 -2.65 -1.06 0.34
C SER A 86 -3.23 -0.64 1.69
N SER A 87 -4.30 -1.31 2.10
CA SER A 87 -4.87 -1.25 3.46
C SER A 87 -3.80 -1.44 4.56
N ILE A 88 -4.10 -0.88 5.73
CA ILE A 88 -3.29 -1.02 6.94
C ILE A 88 -3.53 -2.43 7.51
N LEU A 89 -2.46 -3.16 7.81
CA LEU A 89 -2.58 -4.53 8.32
C LEU A 89 -3.12 -4.57 9.75
N PRO A 90 -3.94 -5.57 10.10
CA PRO A 90 -4.36 -5.78 11.48
C PRO A 90 -3.17 -6.15 12.38
N ARG A 91 -3.20 -5.71 13.63
CA ARG A 91 -2.11 -5.86 14.61
C ARG A 91 -2.37 -6.96 15.64
N PRO A 92 -1.48 -7.94 15.80
CA PRO A 92 -1.55 -8.91 16.88
C PRO A 92 -1.72 -8.27 18.27
N SER A 93 -2.76 -8.67 18.99
CA SER A 93 -3.00 -8.31 20.40
C SER A 93 -3.24 -6.81 20.69
N ASP A 94 -3.59 -6.00 19.69
CA ASP A 94 -3.87 -4.57 19.87
C ASP A 94 -5.31 -4.20 19.41
N TYR A 95 -6.28 -4.42 20.30
CA TYR A 95 -7.69 -4.17 20.00
C TYR A 95 -7.99 -2.70 19.66
N LYS A 96 -7.36 -1.76 20.36
CA LYS A 96 -7.61 -0.32 20.17
C LYS A 96 -7.14 0.14 18.80
N SER A 97 -5.92 -0.23 18.42
CA SER A 97 -5.42 0.07 17.08
C SER A 97 -6.23 -0.64 16.00
N ASN A 98 -6.63 -1.90 16.21
CA ASN A 98 -7.43 -2.64 15.24
C ASN A 98 -8.80 -2.03 14.97
N HIS A 99 -9.42 -1.39 15.96
CA HIS A 99 -10.65 -0.64 15.74
C HIS A 99 -10.43 0.51 14.74
N ILE A 100 -9.40 1.33 14.98
CA ILE A 100 -9.03 2.44 14.08
C ILE A 100 -8.65 1.93 12.69
N ILE A 101 -7.84 0.85 12.62
CA ILE A 101 -7.43 0.22 11.36
C ILE A 101 -8.66 -0.25 10.57
N SER A 102 -9.60 -0.93 11.23
CA SER A 102 -10.82 -1.41 10.59
C SER A 102 -11.63 -0.25 10.02
N GLU A 103 -11.87 0.81 10.81
CA GLU A 103 -12.64 1.97 10.34
C GLU A 103 -11.95 2.71 9.18
N VAL A 104 -10.62 2.88 9.25
CA VAL A 104 -9.84 3.48 8.16
C VAL A 104 -9.93 2.61 6.90
N ASN A 105 -9.70 1.30 7.01
CA ASN A 105 -9.73 0.40 5.85
C ASN A 105 -11.13 0.37 5.21
N GLN A 106 -12.20 0.37 6.01
CA GLN A 106 -13.57 0.43 5.49
C GLN A 106 -13.86 1.75 4.77
N GLN A 107 -13.39 2.89 5.29
CA GLN A 107 -13.54 4.17 4.59
C GLN A 107 -12.67 4.27 3.34
N LEU A 108 -11.48 3.66 3.31
CA LEU A 108 -10.67 3.59 2.10
C LEU A 108 -11.41 2.83 1.00
N LEU A 109 -12.09 1.73 1.33
CA LEU A 109 -12.85 0.93 0.35
C LEU A 109 -13.98 1.70 -0.35
N THR A 110 -14.44 2.84 0.21
CA THR A 110 -15.45 3.69 -0.44
C THR A 110 -14.84 4.67 -1.44
N VAL A 111 -13.52 4.68 -1.63
CA VAL A 111 -12.86 5.53 -2.63
C VAL A 111 -13.13 4.95 -4.02
N GLU A 112 -13.95 5.65 -4.79
CA GLU A 112 -14.24 5.33 -6.20
C GLU A 112 -13.45 6.28 -7.11
N ASP A 113 -12.42 5.76 -7.78
CA ASP A 113 -11.60 6.53 -8.70
C ASP A 113 -10.95 5.62 -9.76
N ASN A 114 -10.98 6.01 -11.02
CA ASN A 114 -10.45 5.19 -12.12
C ASN A 114 -8.92 5.02 -12.09
N GLN A 115 -8.20 5.93 -11.42
CA GLN A 115 -6.75 5.85 -11.27
C GLN A 115 -6.34 5.17 -9.97
N VAL A 116 -7.27 4.93 -9.02
CA VAL A 116 -6.94 4.42 -7.69
C VAL A 116 -7.55 3.05 -7.46
N LYS A 117 -6.70 2.09 -7.08
CA LYS A 117 -7.12 0.79 -6.59
C LYS A 117 -6.84 0.67 -5.11
N ILE A 118 -7.88 0.43 -4.33
CA ILE A 118 -7.75 0.05 -2.93
C ILE A 118 -7.52 -1.46 -2.86
N LEU A 119 -6.39 -1.86 -2.28
CA LEU A 119 -6.03 -3.26 -2.07
C LEU A 119 -6.26 -3.62 -0.60
N ASP A 120 -7.37 -4.29 -0.33
CA ASP A 120 -7.67 -4.81 0.99
C ASP A 120 -6.92 -6.13 1.24
N ASN A 121 -6.01 -6.10 2.21
CA ASN A 121 -5.22 -7.24 2.67
C ASN A 121 -5.77 -7.77 4.00
N THR A 122 -6.87 -7.23 4.52
CA THR A 122 -7.33 -7.53 5.88
C THR A 122 -7.53 -9.03 6.06
N LEU A 123 -8.29 -9.69 5.17
CA LEU A 123 -8.61 -11.12 5.30
C LEU A 123 -7.39 -12.03 5.21
N ASP A 124 -6.42 -11.72 4.35
CA ASP A 124 -5.20 -12.52 4.20
C ASP A 124 -4.29 -12.47 5.43
N PHE A 125 -4.47 -11.46 6.28
CA PHE A 125 -3.75 -11.28 7.53
C PHE A 125 -4.56 -11.70 8.77
N LEU A 126 -5.70 -12.37 8.58
CA LEU A 126 -6.49 -12.96 9.66
C LEU A 126 -6.38 -14.49 9.68
N TYR A 127 -6.46 -15.06 10.88
CA TYR A 127 -6.74 -16.47 11.12
C TYR A 127 -8.07 -16.56 11.88
N GLY A 128 -9.14 -16.89 11.15
CA GLY A 128 -10.50 -16.66 11.61
C GLY A 128 -10.77 -15.16 11.76
N ASN A 129 -11.17 -14.71 12.95
CA ASN A 129 -11.48 -13.30 13.23
C ASN A 129 -10.35 -12.58 14.01
N ARG A 130 -9.12 -13.09 13.98
CA ARG A 130 -7.99 -12.54 14.73
C ARG A 130 -6.78 -12.33 13.82
N PRO A 131 -5.95 -11.29 14.06
CA PRO A 131 -4.69 -11.13 13.34
C PRO A 131 -3.85 -12.42 13.41
N ASN A 132 -3.40 -12.90 12.26
CA ASN A 132 -2.59 -14.11 12.17
C ASN A 132 -1.17 -13.84 12.67
N GLN A 133 -0.90 -14.17 13.92
CA GLN A 133 0.40 -13.92 14.56
C GLN A 133 1.58 -14.58 13.83
N LEU A 134 1.34 -15.67 13.08
CA LEU A 134 2.38 -16.37 12.32
C LEU A 134 2.91 -15.57 11.13
N LEU A 135 2.26 -14.47 10.75
CA LEU A 135 2.71 -13.59 9.67
C LEU A 135 3.51 -12.38 10.18
N PHE A 136 3.71 -12.26 11.49
CA PHE A 136 4.39 -11.13 12.11
C PHE A 136 5.66 -11.54 12.84
N GLN A 137 6.64 -10.64 12.87
CA GLN A 137 7.84 -10.75 13.68
C GLN A 137 7.61 -10.19 15.09
N ASP A 138 6.79 -9.14 15.18
CA ASP A 138 6.36 -8.51 16.43
C ASP A 138 4.87 -8.14 16.34
N HIS A 139 4.38 -7.18 17.13
CA HIS A 139 2.97 -6.77 17.11
C HIS A 139 2.59 -5.82 15.96
N VAL A 140 3.54 -5.47 15.07
CA VAL A 140 3.37 -4.45 14.02
C VAL A 140 4.01 -4.87 12.69
N HIS A 141 5.23 -5.37 12.71
CA HIS A 141 6.03 -5.69 11.53
C HIS A 141 5.82 -7.14 11.09
N THR A 142 5.65 -7.33 9.78
CA THR A 142 5.55 -8.66 9.19
C THR A 142 6.87 -9.42 9.29
N ASN A 143 6.79 -10.74 9.40
CA ASN A 143 7.95 -11.60 9.18
C ASN A 143 8.11 -11.90 7.68
N VAL A 144 9.02 -12.80 7.33
CA VAL A 144 9.29 -13.17 5.93
C VAL A 144 8.03 -13.71 5.22
N ASP A 145 7.21 -14.50 5.90
CA ASP A 145 6.02 -15.09 5.28
C ASP A 145 4.88 -14.06 5.13
N GLY A 146 4.68 -13.19 6.12
CA GLY A 146 3.78 -12.04 5.98
C GLY A 146 4.22 -11.09 4.86
N ALA A 147 5.52 -10.84 4.72
CA ALA A 147 6.05 -10.03 3.62
C ALA A 147 5.80 -10.68 2.25
N LYS A 148 5.88 -12.02 2.14
CA LYS A 148 5.54 -12.74 0.90
C LYS A 148 4.07 -12.55 0.56
N VAL A 149 3.15 -12.75 1.51
CA VAL A 149 1.69 -12.54 1.29
C VAL A 149 1.42 -11.13 0.79
N LEU A 150 1.95 -10.12 1.50
CA LEU A 150 1.75 -8.71 1.11
C LEU A 150 2.30 -8.42 -0.29
N SER A 151 3.53 -8.88 -0.58
CA SER A 151 4.16 -8.67 -1.87
C SER A 151 3.42 -9.38 -3.01
N HIS A 152 2.91 -10.58 -2.77
CA HIS A 152 2.13 -11.34 -3.74
C HIS A 152 0.84 -10.59 -4.10
N ASN A 153 0.12 -10.09 -3.10
CA ASN A 153 -1.12 -9.34 -3.31
C ASN A 153 -0.88 -8.05 -4.10
N ILE A 154 0.17 -7.29 -3.76
CA ILE A 154 0.54 -6.08 -4.50
C ILE A 154 0.91 -6.41 -5.95
N ILE A 155 1.76 -7.43 -6.17
CA ILE A 155 2.19 -7.83 -7.52
C ILE A 155 1.00 -8.32 -8.37
N SER A 156 0.11 -9.13 -7.78
CA SER A 156 -1.10 -9.61 -8.45
C SER A 156 -2.01 -8.44 -8.86
N CYS A 157 -2.16 -7.44 -7.98
CA CYS A 157 -2.89 -6.21 -8.27
C CYS A 157 -2.26 -5.41 -9.41
N VAL A 158 -0.92 -5.22 -9.39
CA VAL A 158 -0.18 -4.54 -10.46
C VAL A 158 -0.38 -5.25 -11.81
N ASN A 159 -0.23 -6.58 -11.84
CA ASN A 159 -0.40 -7.37 -13.08
C ASN A 159 -1.82 -7.22 -13.65
N THR A 160 -2.83 -7.28 -12.79
CA THR A 160 -4.23 -7.09 -13.16
C THR A 160 -4.47 -5.71 -13.77
N MET A 161 -3.92 -4.67 -13.13
CA MET A 161 -4.06 -3.28 -13.56
C MET A 161 -3.37 -3.00 -14.89
N LEU A 162 -2.17 -3.54 -15.08
CA LEU A 162 -1.41 -3.41 -16.33
C LEU A 162 -1.84 -4.42 -17.41
N ARG A 163 -2.85 -5.26 -17.14
CA ARG A 163 -3.33 -6.32 -18.04
C ARG A 163 -2.22 -7.28 -18.48
N LEU A 164 -1.24 -7.49 -17.62
CA LEU A 164 -0.13 -8.41 -17.82
C LEU A 164 -0.61 -9.81 -17.41
N TYR A 165 -1.48 -10.41 -18.21
CA TYR A 165 -1.79 -11.83 -18.12
C TYR A 165 -0.88 -12.58 -19.08
N ASP A 166 -0.28 -13.69 -18.64
CA ASP A 166 0.42 -14.61 -19.53
C ASP A 166 -0.50 -14.95 -20.72
N SER A 167 -0.09 -14.56 -21.91
CA SER A 167 -0.74 -14.86 -23.18
C SER A 167 -0.52 -16.33 -23.56
N LYS A 168 -0.93 -17.25 -22.67
CA LYS A 168 -0.98 -18.69 -22.92
C LYS A 168 -2.17 -19.31 -22.21
N PHE A 169 -3.32 -19.27 -22.86
CA PHE A 169 -4.26 -20.40 -23.00
C PHE A 169 -5.20 -20.05 -24.15
N THR A 170 -4.80 -20.44 -25.37
CA THR A 170 -5.74 -20.67 -26.46
C THR A 170 -6.12 -22.14 -26.36
N ILE A 171 -7.41 -22.43 -26.21
CA ILE A 171 -7.98 -23.79 -26.30
C ILE A 171 -7.96 -24.20 -27.77
#